data_AF-A0A3D2MND2-F1
#
_entry.id   AF-A0A3D2MND2-F1
#
_cell.length_a   1.000
_cell.length_b   1.000
_cell.length_c   1.000
_cell.angle_alpha   90.00
_cell.angle_beta   90.00
_cell.angle_gamma   90.00
#
_symmetry.space_group_name_H-M   'P 1'
#
loop_
_entity.id
_entity.type
_entity.pdbx_description
1 polymer ?
#
loop_
_entity_poly.entity_id
_entity_poly.type
_entity_poly.pdbx_seq_one_letter_code
_entity_poly.pdbx_strand_id
1 'polypeptide(L)' 'MKNPALFYGAIVVAVISLALGIYYAVPGVYHVLTSGSHPAMESQPSHVVLFIGITVVCIVAALVT' A
#
# COMPACT_ATOMS: atom_id res chain seq x y z
N MET A 1 21.25 2.39 12.98
CA MET A 1 20.58 1.30 12.26
C MET A 1 21.09 -0.02 12.81
N LYS A 2 20.29 -0.70 13.63
CA LYS A 2 20.62 -2.02 14.20
C LYS A 2 20.36 -3.14 13.19
N ASN A 3 19.44 -2.93 12.25
CA ASN A 3 19.16 -3.87 11.18
C ASN A 3 18.95 -3.14 9.84
N PRO A 4 19.99 -3.01 9.00
CA PRO A 4 19.90 -2.30 7.72
C PRO A 4 18.95 -2.99 6.74
N ALA A 5 18.85 -4.32 6.77
CA ALA A 5 17.95 -5.06 5.89
C ALA A 5 16.48 -4.73 6.19
N LEU A 6 16.11 -4.63 7.48
CA LEU A 6 14.76 -4.22 7.87
C LEU A 6 14.48 -2.76 7.51
N PHE A 7 15.45 -1.85 7.68
CA PHE A 7 15.28 -0.45 7.29
C PHE A 7 14.99 -0.31 5.79
N TYR A 8 15.88 -0.84 4.94
CA TYR A 8 15.69 -0.74 3.48
C TYR A 8 14.47 -1.51 3.00
N GLY A 9 14.22 -2.70 3.56
CA GLY A 9 13.02 -3.48 3.27
C GLY A 9 11.74 -2.73 3.61
N ALA A 10 11.67 -2.11 4.78
CA ALA A 10 10.51 -1.33 5.21
C ALA A 10 10.27 -0.12 4.30
N ILE A 11 11.32 0.59 3.88
CA ILE A 11 11.18 1.72 2.94
C ILE A 11 10.65 1.24 1.58
N VAL A 12 11.19 0.16 1.03
CA VAL A 12 10.73 -0.39 -0.26
C VAL A 12 9.26 -0.81 -0.19
N VAL A 13 8.87 -1.53 0.86
CA VAL A 13 7.48 -1.96 1.05
C VAL A 13 6.54 -0.77 1.25
N ALA A 14 6.97 0.26 1.99
CA ALA A 14 6.19 1.48 2.17
C ALA A 14 5.89 2.19 0.83
N VAL A 15 6.90 2.34 -0.03
CA VAL A 15 6.75 3.01 -1.33
C VAL A 15 5.82 2.23 -2.24
N ILE A 16 5.98 0.90 -2.33
CA ILE A 16 5.12 0.04 -3.16
C ILE A 16 3.67 0.08 -2.65
N SER A 17 3.49 -0.02 -1.33
CA SER A 17 2.15 0.02 -0.73
C SER A 17 1.48 1.37 -0.95
N LEU A 18 2.21 2.47 -0.83
CA LEU A 18 1.66 3.80 -1.10
C LEU A 18 1.20 3.92 -2.57
N ALA A 19 2.02 3.46 -3.50
CA ALA A 19 1.69 3.46 -4.92
C ALA A 19 0.43 2.61 -5.20
N LEU A 20 0.31 1.43 -4.59
CA LEU A 20 -0.89 0.58 -4.70
C LEU A 20 -2.12 1.24 -4.06
N GLY A 21 -1.97 1.86 -2.90
CA GLY A 21 -3.05 2.61 -2.25
C GLY A 21 -3.59 3.74 -3.13
N ILE A 22 -2.70 4.47 -3.79
CA ILE A 22 -3.07 5.50 -4.78
C ILE A 22 -3.74 4.85 -6.00
N TYR A 23 -3.15 3.82 -6.57
CA TYR A 23 -3.71 3.09 -7.72
C TYR A 23 -5.17 2.67 -7.45
N TYR A 24 -5.46 2.08 -6.30
CA TYR A 24 -6.82 1.67 -5.90
C TYR A 24 -7.76 2.81 -5.53
N ALA A 25 -7.25 4.03 -5.36
CA ALA A 25 -8.06 5.21 -5.07
C ALA A 25 -8.52 5.95 -6.33
N VAL A 26 -7.86 5.75 -7.48
CA VAL A 26 -8.17 6.48 -8.72
C VAL A 26 -9.28 5.76 -9.50
N PRO A 27 -10.49 6.35 -9.62
CA PRO A 27 -11.53 5.78 -10.48
C PRO A 27 -11.17 5.94 -11.97
N GLY A 28 -11.75 5.08 -12.82
CA GLY A 28 -11.50 5.08 -14.26
C GLY A 28 -10.23 4.32 -14.68
N VAL A 29 -9.46 3.79 -13.73
CA VAL A 29 -8.33 2.88 -13.97
C VAL A 29 -8.80 1.44 -13.72
N TYR A 30 -8.35 0.50 -14.55
CA TYR A 30 -8.67 -0.92 -14.36
C TYR A 30 -7.89 -1.48 -13.16
N HIS A 31 -8.62 -1.88 -12.12
CA HIS A 31 -8.14 -2.50 -10.90
C HIS A 31 -8.06 -4.03 -11.05
N VAL A 32 -6.85 -4.60 -10.97
CA VAL A 32 -6.61 -6.03 -11.21
C VAL A 32 -7.07 -6.95 -10.07
N LEU A 33 -7.12 -6.45 -8.83
CA LEU A 33 -7.66 -7.18 -7.68
C LEU A 33 -8.83 -6.39 -7.12
N THR A 34 -10.03 -6.95 -7.23
CA THR A 34 -11.25 -6.41 -6.63
C THR A 34 -11.80 -7.41 -5.63
N SER A 35 -12.65 -6.93 -4.71
CA SER A 35 -13.34 -7.80 -3.76
C SER A 35 -14.77 -8.08 -4.23
N GLY A 36 -15.14 -9.36 -4.36
CA GLY A 36 -16.49 -9.78 -4.72
C GLY A 36 -16.91 -9.30 -6.11
N SER A 37 -18.12 -8.73 -6.21
CA SER A 37 -18.69 -8.18 -7.44
C SER A 37 -18.38 -6.69 -7.66
N HIS A 38 -17.41 -6.11 -6.94
CA HIS A 38 -17.09 -4.69 -7.07
C HIS A 38 -16.55 -4.35 -8.48
N PRO A 39 -17.05 -3.29 -9.14
CA PRO A 39 -16.61 -2.96 -10.49
C PRO A 39 -15.11 -2.68 -10.56
N ALA A 40 -14.46 -3.19 -11.61
CA ALA A 40 -13.01 -3.09 -11.80
C ALA A 40 -12.51 -1.66 -12.05
N MET A 41 -13.37 -0.74 -12.51
CA MET A 41 -12.96 0.65 -12.77
C MET A 41 -13.37 1.63 -11.67
N GLU A 42 -14.06 1.15 -10.63
CA GLU A 42 -14.39 1.94 -9.46
C GLU A 42 -13.27 1.88 -8.44
N SER A 43 -13.11 2.96 -7.67
CA SER A 43 -12.19 2.98 -6.52
C SER A 43 -12.49 1.82 -5.56
N GLN A 44 -11.46 1.29 -4.91
CA GLN A 44 -11.56 0.13 -4.00
C GLN A 44 -11.21 0.55 -2.56
N PRO A 45 -12.13 1.17 -1.80
CA PRO A 45 -11.81 1.77 -0.50
C PRO A 45 -11.15 0.80 0.49
N SER A 46 -11.54 -0.48 0.50
CA SER A 46 -10.93 -1.51 1.34
C SER A 46 -9.45 -1.72 1.04
N HIS A 47 -9.07 -1.77 -0.25
CA HIS A 47 -7.68 -1.91 -0.68
C HIS A 47 -6.89 -0.63 -0.38
N VAL A 48 -7.50 0.55 -0.59
CA VAL A 48 -6.87 1.83 -0.23
C VAL A 48 -6.53 1.85 1.25
N VAL A 49 -7.49 1.55 2.13
CA VAL A 49 -7.25 1.53 3.59
C VAL A 49 -6.18 0.51 3.96
N LEU A 50 -6.21 -0.68 3.36
CA LEU A 50 -5.21 -1.72 3.61
C LEU A 50 -3.80 -1.26 3.24
N PHE A 51 -3.60 -0.78 2.01
CA PHE A 51 -2.27 -0.40 1.52
C PHE A 51 -1.73 0.87 2.17
N ILE A 52 -2.59 1.85 2.49
CA ILE A 52 -2.20 3.00 3.30
C ILE A 52 -1.85 2.58 4.73
N GLY A 53 -2.60 1.65 5.32
CA GLY A 53 -2.27 1.08 6.64
C GLY A 53 -0.91 0.40 6.66
N ILE A 54 -0.62 -0.45 5.66
CA ILE A 54 0.70 -1.09 5.51
C ILE A 54 1.81 -0.04 5.35
N THR A 55 1.56 1.00 4.53
CA THR A 55 2.51 2.11 4.34
C THR A 55 2.90 2.75 5.67
N VAL A 56 1.91 3.09 6.51
CA VAL A 56 2.14 3.70 7.83
C VAL A 56 2.95 2.76 8.73
N VAL A 57 2.58 1.46 8.78
CA VAL A 57 3.31 0.46 9.58
C VAL A 57 4.77 0.35 9.13
N CYS A 58 5.03 0.32 7.83
CA CYS A 58 6.39 0.26 7.29
C CYS A 58 7.20 1.53 7.58
N ILE A 59 6.59 2.71 7.52
CA ILE A 59 7.24 3.96 7.93
C ILE A 59 7.64 3.88 9.41
N VAL A 60 6.72 3.48 10.29
CA VAL A 60 7.01 3.31 11.72
C VAL A 60 8.15 2.30 11.92
N ALA A 61 8.09 1.15 11.24
CA ALA A 61 9.14 0.12 11.31
C ALA A 61 10.52 0.68 10.92
N ALA A 62 10.60 1.46 9.83
CA ALA A 62 11.83 2.10 9.38
C ALA A 62 12.36 3.15 10.40
N LEU A 63 11.47 3.88 11.07
CA LEU A 63 11.86 4.87 12.09
C LEU A 63 12.41 4.23 13.38
N VAL A 64 12.06 2.98 13.67
CA VAL A 64 12.47 2.28 14.91
C VAL A 64 13.61 1.26 14.70
N THR A 65 14.19 1.15 13.49
CA THR A 65 15.28 0.19 13.14
C THR A 65 16.68 0.81 13.08
#